data_AF-A0A2J2H5V2-F1
#
_entry.id   AF-A0A2J2H5V2-F1
#
_cell.length_a   1.000
_cell.length_b   1.000
_cell.length_c   1.000
_cell.angle_alpha   90.00
_cell.angle_beta   90.00
_cell.angle_gamma   90.00
#
_symmetry.space_group_name_H-M   'P 1'
#
loop_
_entity.id
_entity.type
_entity.pdbx_description
1 polymer ?
#
loop_
_entity_poly.entity_id
_entity_poly.type
_entity_poly.pdbx_seq_one_letter_code
_entity_poly.pdbx_strand_id
1 'polypeptide(L)' 'MWLFITGQDWLIILIAVVILLIWGPSKLPALAKGLGQALHEFRRASQGLAAGEDEEYRKLLEVAKNLGINTEGKTKEQIL' A
#
# COMPACT_ATOMS: atom_id res chain seq x y z
N MET A 1 -26.69 13.78 36.38
CA MET A 1 -26.33 14.18 35.00
C MET A 1 -24.86 13.98 34.64
N TRP A 2 -23.93 13.83 35.60
CA TRP A 2 -22.51 13.54 35.32
C TRP A 2 -22.15 12.05 35.21
N LEU A 3 -23.01 11.14 35.69
CA LEU A 3 -22.79 9.68 35.66
C LEU A 3 -23.00 9.05 34.27
N PHE A 4 -23.71 9.73 33.35
CA PHE A 4 -23.99 9.20 32.01
C PHE A 4 -22.85 9.46 31.02
N ILE A 5 -22.02 10.48 31.27
CA ILE A 5 -20.94 10.87 30.36
C ILE A 5 -19.70 9.99 30.60
N THR A 6 -19.44 9.58 31.85
CA THR A 6 -18.28 8.75 32.17
C THR A 6 -18.49 7.27 31.84
N GLY A 7 -19.71 6.75 31.89
CA GLY A 7 -19.99 5.31 31.73
C GLY A 7 -19.91 4.79 30.29
N GLN A 8 -20.13 5.64 29.28
CA GLN A 8 -20.17 5.24 27.88
C GLN A 8 -18.77 4.87 27.34
N ASP A 9 -17.72 5.55 27.79
CA ASP A 9 -16.35 5.31 27.32
C ASP A 9 -15.80 3.96 27.78
N TRP A 10 -16.20 3.51 28.98
CA TRP A 10 -15.83 2.18 29.50
C TRP A 10 -16.42 1.03 28.69
N LEU A 11 -17.52 1.28 27.98
CA LEU A 11 -18.21 0.27 27.18
C LEU A 11 -17.33 -0.19 26.01
N ILE A 12 -16.57 0.72 25.40
CA ILE A 12 -15.61 0.40 24.33
C ILE A 12 -14.50 -0.50 24.87
N ILE A 13 -13.96 -0.17 26.05
CA ILE A 13 -12.91 -0.96 26.70
C ILE A 13 -13.45 -2.35 27.06
N LEU A 14 -14.67 -2.44 27.60
CA LEU A 14 -15.32 -3.71 27.94
C LEU A 14 -15.49 -4.60 26.70
N ILE A 15 -15.97 -4.04 25.59
CA ILE A 15 -16.10 -4.77 24.32
C ILE A 15 -14.73 -5.25 23.84
N ALA A 16 -13.71 -4.39 23.86
CA ALA A 16 -12.36 -4.78 23.46
C ALA A 16 -11.83 -5.94 24.32
N VAL A 17 -12.03 -5.89 25.63
CA VAL A 17 -11.65 -6.97 26.56
C VAL A 17 -12.38 -8.26 26.24
N VAL A 18 -13.70 -8.23 26.00
CA VAL A 18 -14.48 -9.43 25.63
C VAL A 18 -13.96 -10.05 24.34
N ILE A 19 -13.69 -9.24 23.31
CA ILE A 19 -13.10 -9.70 22.05
C ILE A 19 -11.73 -10.35 22.32
N LEU A 20 -10.89 -9.73 23.15
CA LEU A 20 -9.57 -10.26 23.51
C LEU A 20 -9.64 -11.51 24.38
N LEU A 21 -10.69 -11.73 25.17
CA LEU A 21 -10.88 -12.98 25.92
C LEU A 21 -11.27 -14.14 24.99
N ILE A 22 -12.12 -13.89 23.99
CA ILE A 22 -12.54 -14.91 23.03
C ILE A 22 -11.39 -15.28 22.08
N TRP A 23 -10.68 -14.28 21.57
CA TRP A 23 -9.62 -14.48 20.57
C TRP A 23 -8.21 -14.58 21.14
N GLY A 24 -7.99 -14.07 22.35
CA GLY A 24 -6.68 -13.94 22.98
C GLY A 24 -5.96 -12.64 22.58
N PRO A 25 -5.20 -12.01 23.51
CA PRO A 25 -4.46 -10.78 23.23
C PRO A 25 -3.37 -10.96 22.17
N SER A 26 -2.88 -12.19 21.97
CA SER A 26 -1.87 -12.55 20.98
C SER A 26 -2.35 -12.43 19.52
N LYS A 27 -3.65 -12.27 19.26
CA LYS A 27 -4.16 -12.10 17.88
C LYS A 27 -3.88 -10.71 17.31
N LEU A 28 -3.88 -9.68 18.14
CA LEU A 28 -3.53 -8.31 17.70
C LEU A 28 -2.12 -8.22 17.09
N PRO A 29 -1.03 -8.70 17.76
CA PRO A 29 0.30 -8.67 17.17
C PRO A 29 0.43 -9.60 15.95
N ALA A 30 -0.29 -10.73 15.91
CA ALA A 30 -0.29 -11.62 14.76
C ALA A 30 -0.92 -10.96 13.52
N LEU A 31 -2.06 -10.27 13.69
CA LEU A 31 -2.72 -9.51 12.62
C LEU A 31 -1.82 -8.36 12.14
N ALA A 32 -1.24 -7.59 13.06
CA ALA A 32 -0.31 -6.51 12.70
C ALA A 32 0.89 -7.04 11.90
N LYS A 33 1.47 -8.18 12.29
CA LYS A 33 2.58 -8.82 11.57
C LYS A 33 2.16 -9.27 10.16
N GLY A 34 0.99 -9.91 10.03
CA GLY A 34 0.46 -10.36 8.74
C GLY A 34 0.18 -9.20 7.79
N LEU A 35 -0.51 -8.15 8.28
CA LEU A 35 -0.77 -6.93 7.51
C LEU A 35 0.52 -6.21 7.13
N GLY A 36 1.49 -6.14 8.03
CA GLY A 36 2.80 -5.54 7.76
C GLY A 36 3.55 -6.27 6.64
N GLN A 37 3.54 -7.60 6.65
CA GLN A 37 4.14 -8.41 5.59
C GLN A 37 3.42 -8.23 4.26
N ALA A 38 2.08 -8.25 4.26
CA ALA A 38 1.28 -8.01 3.04
C ALA A 38 1.56 -6.63 2.44
N LEU A 39 1.59 -5.58 3.27
CA LEU A 39 1.88 -4.23 2.81
C LEU A 39 3.32 -4.07 2.31
N HIS A 40 4.27 -4.76 2.92
CA HIS A 40 5.67 -4.78 2.48
C HIS A 40 5.80 -5.39 1.07
N GLU A 41 5.19 -6.56 0.86
CA GLU A 41 5.23 -7.23 -0.44
C GLU A 41 4.48 -6.43 -1.51
N PHE A 42 3.33 -5.85 -1.16
CA PHE A 42 2.59 -4.95 -2.05
C PHE A 42 3.44 -3.75 -2.50
N ARG A 43 4.16 -3.11 -1.57
CA ARG A 43 5.06 -1.99 -1.90
C ARG A 43 6.20 -2.43 -2.82
N ARG A 44 6.80 -3.59 -2.54
CA ARG A 44 7.89 -4.14 -3.36
C ARG A 44 7.41 -4.48 -4.78
N ALA A 45 6.26 -5.13 -4.91
CA ALA A 45 5.65 -5.42 -6.19
C ALA A 45 5.32 -4.14 -6.97
N SER A 46 4.71 -3.15 -6.31
CA SER A 46 4.39 -1.86 -6.92
C SER A 46 5.63 -1.12 -7.42
N GLN A 47 6.74 -1.15 -6.67
CA GLN A 47 8.01 -0.56 -7.09
C GLN A 47 8.64 -1.29 -8.29
N GLY A 48 8.54 -2.63 -8.32
CA GLY A 48 9.00 -3.42 -9.46
C GLY A 48 8.23 -3.10 -10.75
N LEU A 49 6.92 -2.87 -10.65
CA LEU A 49 6.09 -2.46 -11.79
C LEU A 49 6.50 -1.08 -12.32
N ALA A 50 6.64 -0.09 -11.43
CA ALA A 50 7.07 1.26 -11.83
C ALA A 50 8.47 1.27 -12.47
N ALA A 51 9.41 0.49 -11.92
CA ALA A 51 10.74 0.34 -12.49
C ALA A 51 10.71 -0.37 -13.86
N GLY A 52 9.82 -1.34 -14.05
CA GLY A 52 9.60 -2.03 -15.32
C GLY A 52 9.06 -1.09 -16.41
N GLU A 53 8.08 -0.25 -16.07
CA GLU A 53 7.52 0.76 -16.98
C GLU A 53 8.59 1.77 -17.44
N ASP A 54 9.46 2.22 -16.54
CA ASP A 54 10.57 3.12 -16.87
C ASP A 54 11.62 2.44 -17.77
N GLU A 55 11.95 1.16 -17.53
CA GLU A 55 12.86 0.42 -18.40
C GLU A 55 12.29 0.19 -19.81
N GLU A 56 11.03 -0.19 -19.91
CA GLU A 56 10.35 -0.42 -21.19
C GLU A 56 10.29 0.87 -22.01
N TYR A 57 9.96 1.99 -21.37
CA TYR A 57 10.00 3.30 -22.00
C TYR A 57 11.39 3.67 -22.54
N ARG A 58 12.45 3.39 -21.78
CA ARG A 58 13.84 3.63 -22.25
C ARG A 58 14.19 2.79 -23.46
N LYS A 59 13.76 1.53 -23.51
CA LYS A 59 13.96 0.65 -24.69
C LYS A 59 13.21 1.17 -25.91
N LEU A 60 11.96 1.63 -25.74
CA LEU A 60 11.19 2.23 -26.83
C LEU A 60 11.86 3.50 -27.39
N LEU A 61 12.38 4.37 -26.51
CA LEU A 61 13.14 5.55 -26.93
C LEU A 61 14.41 5.19 -27.70
N GLU A 62 15.12 4.14 -27.27
CA GLU A 62 16.33 3.67 -27.96
C GLU A 62 16.01 3.13 -29.36
N VAL A 63 14.93 2.37 -29.51
CA VAL A 63 14.45 1.89 -30.81
C VAL A 63 14.06 3.05 -31.71
N ALA A 64 13.28 4.01 -31.22
CA ALA A 64 12.87 5.18 -31.98
C ALA A 64 14.06 6.02 -32.46
N LYS A 65 15.07 6.20 -31.60
CA LYS A 65 16.33 6.90 -31.93
C LYS A 65 17.10 6.17 -33.03
N ASN A 66 17.21 4.84 -32.96
CA ASN A 66 17.88 4.03 -33.97
C ASN A 66 17.15 4.04 -35.32
N LEU A 67 15.84 4.26 -35.32
CA LEU A 67 15.01 4.44 -36.52
C LEU A 67 15.04 5.88 -37.07
N GLY A 68 15.80 6.79 -36.45
CA GLY A 68 15.89 8.20 -36.87
C GLY A 68 14.64 9.02 -36.56
N ILE A 69 13.77 8.54 -35.67
CA ILE A 69 12.57 9.25 -35.25
C ILE A 69 12.97 10.27 -34.17
N ASN A 70 12.66 11.54 -34.38
CA ASN A 70 12.92 12.58 -33.38
C ASN A 70 11.92 12.46 -32.22
N THR A 71 12.41 12.01 -31.06
CA THR A 71 11.65 11.87 -29.81
C THR A 71 11.83 13.04 -28.86
N GLU A 72 12.69 14.03 -29.18
CA GLU A 72 12.96 15.18 -28.33
C GLU A 72 11.74 16.12 -28.28
N GLY A 73 11.24 16.40 -27.07
CA GLY A 73 10.11 17.31 -26.85
C GLY A 73 8.71 16.66 -26.84
N LYS A 74 8.61 15.33 -26.96
CA LYS A 74 7.34 14.58 -26.83
C LYS A 74 7.19 13.97 -25.44
N THR A 75 5.99 14.03 -24.86
CA THR A 75 5.71 13.39 -23.55
C THR A 75 5.51 11.88 -23.69
N LYS A 76 5.59 11.12 -22.58
CA LYS A 76 5.48 9.64 -22.57
C LYS A 76 4.23 9.14 -23.29
N GLU A 77 3.15 9.91 -23.20
CA GLU A 77 1.82 9.63 -23.78
C GLU A 77 1.72 9.95 -25.28
N GLN A 78 2.71 10.66 -25.85
CA GLN A 78 2.75 11.02 -27.27
C GLN A 78 3.67 10.12 -28.11
N ILE A 79 4.37 9.19 -27.43
CA ILE A 79 5.32 8.24 -28.03
C ILE A 79 4.75 6.81 -28.00
N LEU A 80 3.92 6.48 -27.00
CA LEU A 80 3.07 5.27 -26.97
C LEU A 80 1.92 5.39 -27.99
#